data_AF-A0A960QIT7-F1
#
_entry.id   AF-A0A960QIT7-F1
#
_cell.length_a   1.000
_cell.length_b   1.000
_cell.length_c   1.000
_cell.angle_alpha   90.00
_cell.angle_beta   90.00
_cell.angle_gamma   90.00
#
_symmetry.space_group_name_H-M   'P 1'
#
loop_
_entity.id
_entity.type
_entity.pdbx_description
1 polymer ?
#
loop_
_entity_poly.entity_id
_entity_poly.type
_entity_poly.pdbx_seq_one_letter_code
_entity_poly.pdbx_strand_id
1 'polypeptide(L)'
;MNAPIRRVTFASVWLFAVCSIGMGSAHCQAPETPTDLKIRYIDAKGEIEKNTTAEREKLFTGYTAAVERLQADFRQKGDLQNVLKAKAEIELARTKNQAGTEEIPGIAQLRGVLTETLSKIDSNHAARMTALNQAYIEKMAEHMAALTRAGDLEHALAIDKEIKSIKGLMAEPAASSASGESPMSPGVPVDLSNPPTGPVTVSIVDSYANESPFRDGTIAQDVTVPVGKHRIKGRTIIGERSVPKGQKPQRVTLSLESGTTLEGGEIFIDVGQLSASGARFDKVRLMANLGGEFLGSSCLFDESTVEKAGGWFSGYSSKWTLYNCVVRKSIAGGEFNRSAVGLKWSYCTFVDVAFPPVTYSEDSGKEAQEPWRTIENCRFIDCSVPRSLLLMTRNCVFENCTFPERDDSSPLGTTGISVTLYHSGSSFPAPASYGKGTFTVADGSLLKPAPGSTVKYKSSPSSLEFE
;
A
#
# COMPACT_ATOMS: atom_id res chain seq x y z
N MET A 1 40.64 48.37 -27.82
CA MET A 1 41.57 47.46 -27.13
C MET A 1 40.81 46.19 -26.82
N ASN A 2 40.99 45.17 -27.66
CA ASN A 2 40.22 43.91 -27.59
C ASN A 2 41.06 42.85 -26.86
N ALA A 3 40.57 42.36 -25.73
CA ALA A 3 41.12 41.20 -25.05
C ALA A 3 40.35 39.93 -25.45
N PRO A 4 41.01 38.78 -25.69
CA PRO A 4 40.34 37.58 -26.17
C PRO A 4 39.75 36.75 -25.01
N ILE A 5 38.51 36.29 -25.19
CA ILE A 5 37.83 35.35 -24.29
C ILE A 5 38.34 33.93 -24.60
N ARG A 6 39.02 33.31 -23.63
CA ARG A 6 39.42 31.90 -23.68
C ARG A 6 38.20 31.00 -23.46
N ARG A 7 37.88 30.16 -24.45
CA ARG A 7 36.97 29.02 -24.29
C ARG A 7 37.70 27.91 -23.54
N VAL A 8 37.15 27.48 -22.41
CA VAL A 8 37.58 26.27 -21.69
C VAL A 8 36.59 25.16 -22.05
N THR A 9 37.04 24.17 -22.82
CA THR A 9 36.34 22.92 -23.07
C THR A 9 36.59 21.96 -21.92
N PHE A 10 35.56 21.70 -21.11
CA PHE A 10 35.56 20.56 -20.18
C PHE A 10 35.03 19.32 -20.90
N ALA A 11 35.93 18.39 -21.20
CA ALA A 11 35.58 17.04 -21.59
C ALA A 11 35.42 16.21 -20.30
N SER A 12 34.18 15.97 -19.89
CA SER A 12 33.86 15.11 -18.75
C SER A 12 33.88 13.65 -19.21
N VAL A 13 35.02 12.99 -19.00
CA VAL A 13 35.17 11.54 -19.14
C VAL A 13 34.40 10.87 -17.99
N TRP A 14 33.32 10.17 -18.31
CA TRP A 14 32.69 9.21 -17.39
C TRP A 14 33.58 7.98 -17.29
N LEU A 15 34.40 7.92 -16.24
CA LEU A 15 35.19 6.75 -15.89
C LEU A 15 34.29 5.78 -15.13
N PHE A 16 34.05 4.60 -15.70
CA PHE A 16 33.45 3.46 -15.02
C PHE A 16 34.32 3.09 -13.80
N ALA A 17 33.79 3.27 -12.61
CA ALA A 17 34.35 2.68 -11.40
C ALA A 17 34.12 1.16 -11.45
N VAL A 18 35.10 0.44 -11.97
CA VAL A 18 35.23 -1.01 -11.79
C VAL A 18 35.62 -1.23 -10.33
N CYS A 19 34.64 -1.67 -9.53
CA CYS A 19 34.88 -2.11 -8.16
C CYS A 19 35.96 -3.20 -8.14
N SER A 20 36.98 -2.95 -7.33
CA SER A 20 38.03 -3.90 -7.00
C SER A 20 37.43 -5.11 -6.29
N ILE A 21 37.54 -6.28 -6.91
CA ILE A 21 37.19 -7.57 -6.31
C ILE A 21 38.26 -7.90 -5.27
N GLY A 22 37.97 -7.58 -4.01
CA GLY A 22 38.65 -8.21 -2.88
C GLY A 22 38.23 -9.68 -2.81
N MET A 23 39.19 -10.58 -2.65
CA MET A 23 38.97 -12.00 -2.36
C MET A 23 38.29 -12.14 -0.99
N GLY A 24 36.96 -11.99 -0.98
CA GLY A 24 36.12 -12.07 0.21
C GLY A 24 35.73 -13.52 0.51
N SER A 25 35.88 -13.88 1.77
CA SER A 25 35.42 -15.12 2.40
C SER A 25 34.05 -15.53 1.86
N ALA A 26 33.98 -16.70 1.22
CA ALA A 26 32.73 -17.31 0.74
C ALA A 26 31.81 -17.56 1.94
N HIS A 27 30.99 -16.57 2.28
CA HIS A 27 29.86 -16.77 3.17
C HIS A 27 28.89 -17.69 2.43
N CYS A 28 28.76 -18.93 2.91
CA CYS A 28 27.63 -19.79 2.56
C CYS A 28 26.35 -19.09 3.03
N GLN A 29 25.78 -18.24 2.17
CA GLN A 29 24.41 -17.78 2.34
C GLN A 29 23.51 -19.01 2.15
N ALA A 30 22.65 -19.27 3.13
CA ALA A 30 21.62 -20.29 2.99
C ALA A 30 20.81 -20.03 1.71
N PRO A 31 20.40 -21.08 0.98
CA PRO A 31 19.58 -20.90 -0.21
C PRO A 31 18.32 -20.13 0.18
N GLU A 32 18.03 -19.07 -0.58
CA GLU A 32 16.86 -18.23 -0.34
C GLU A 32 15.59 -19.06 -0.47
N THR A 33 14.58 -18.83 0.37
CA THR A 33 13.30 -19.51 0.20
C THR A 33 12.39 -18.71 -0.75
N PRO A 34 11.38 -19.33 -1.39
CA PRO A 34 10.37 -18.61 -2.17
C PRO A 34 9.68 -17.49 -1.38
N THR A 35 9.51 -17.69 -0.07
CA THR A 35 8.96 -16.67 0.82
C THR A 35 9.89 -15.48 0.98
N ASP A 36 11.19 -15.70 1.17
CA ASP A 36 12.18 -14.63 1.29
C ASP A 36 12.25 -13.80 0.00
N LEU A 37 12.14 -14.47 -1.16
CA LEU A 37 12.06 -13.80 -2.47
C LEU A 37 10.82 -12.92 -2.58
N LYS A 38 9.67 -13.40 -2.10
CA LYS A 38 8.41 -12.65 -2.13
C LYS A 38 8.45 -11.41 -1.25
N ILE A 39 9.01 -11.52 -0.04
CA ILE A 39 9.20 -10.39 0.87
C ILE A 39 10.07 -9.32 0.20
N ARG A 40 11.22 -9.72 -0.35
CA ARG A 40 12.12 -8.80 -1.06
C ARG A 40 11.49 -8.15 -2.28
N TYR A 41 10.70 -8.91 -3.04
CA TYR A 41 9.96 -8.37 -4.18
C TYR A 41 8.99 -7.27 -3.74
N ILE A 42 8.24 -7.49 -2.65
CA ILE A 42 7.31 -6.50 -2.10
C ILE A 42 8.06 -5.26 -1.60
N ASP A 43 9.16 -5.44 -0.87
CA ASP A 43 9.97 -4.33 -0.36
C ASP A 43 10.57 -3.50 -1.50
N ALA A 44 11.18 -4.15 -2.50
CA ALA A 44 11.76 -3.50 -3.67
C ALA A 44 10.70 -2.78 -4.52
N LYS A 45 9.51 -3.36 -4.66
CA LYS A 45 8.37 -2.71 -5.31
C LYS A 45 7.98 -1.44 -4.57
N GLY A 46 7.84 -1.51 -3.24
CA GLY A 46 7.53 -0.35 -2.40
C GLY A 46 8.59 0.74 -2.50
N GLU A 47 9.87 0.39 -2.61
CA GLU A 47 10.96 1.35 -2.81
C GLU A 47 10.89 2.05 -4.18
N ILE A 48 10.58 1.32 -5.26
CA ILE A 48 10.37 1.91 -6.60
C ILE A 48 9.22 2.92 -6.57
N GLU A 49 8.08 2.54 -5.97
CA GLU A 49 6.89 3.40 -5.86
C GLU A 49 7.17 4.67 -5.04
N LYS A 50 7.89 4.52 -3.91
CA LYS A 50 8.33 5.63 -3.06
C LYS A 50 9.23 6.59 -3.82
N ASN A 51 10.24 6.08 -4.53
CA ASN A 51 11.20 6.90 -5.26
C ASN A 51 10.53 7.67 -6.42
N THR A 52 9.62 7.03 -7.15
CA THR A 52 8.84 7.68 -8.22
C THR A 52 7.92 8.78 -7.67
N THR A 53 7.29 8.56 -6.52
CA THR A 53 6.48 9.58 -5.86
C THR A 53 7.32 10.81 -5.48
N ALA A 54 8.49 10.59 -4.87
CA ALA A 54 9.40 11.67 -4.50
C ALA A 54 9.95 12.45 -5.73
N GLU A 55 10.25 11.75 -6.83
CA GLU A 55 10.67 12.38 -8.10
C GLU A 55 9.58 13.30 -8.65
N ARG A 56 8.31 12.87 -8.63
CA ARG A 56 7.15 13.67 -9.08
C ARG A 56 6.93 14.88 -8.18
N GLU A 57 6.96 14.71 -6.86
CA GLU A 57 6.79 15.81 -5.91
C GLU A 57 7.86 16.89 -6.09
N LYS A 58 9.12 16.47 -6.25
CA LYS A 58 10.24 17.38 -6.55
C LYS A 58 10.00 18.15 -7.85
N LEU A 59 9.50 17.48 -8.89
CA LEU A 59 9.18 18.11 -10.17
C LEU A 59 8.07 19.16 -10.03
N PHE A 60 6.97 18.85 -9.34
CA PHE A 60 5.88 19.81 -9.12
C PHE A 60 6.27 20.97 -8.21
N THR A 61 7.15 20.74 -7.23
CA THR A 61 7.75 21.81 -6.42
C THR A 61 8.56 22.77 -7.30
N GLY A 62 9.41 22.23 -8.18
CA GLY A 62 10.19 23.03 -9.13
C GLY A 62 9.33 23.80 -10.13
N TYR A 63 8.29 23.14 -10.66
CA TYR A 63 7.31 23.76 -11.55
C TYR A 63 6.59 24.92 -10.88
N THR A 64 6.10 24.73 -9.66
CA THR A 64 5.41 25.75 -8.87
C THR A 64 6.29 26.98 -8.66
N ALA A 65 7.55 26.78 -8.25
CA ALA A 65 8.51 27.88 -8.06
C ALA A 65 8.78 28.65 -9.37
N ALA A 66 8.77 27.98 -10.53
CA ALA A 66 8.91 28.63 -11.82
C ALA A 66 7.67 29.48 -12.18
N VAL A 67 6.46 28.98 -11.89
CA VAL A 67 5.20 29.73 -12.11
C VAL A 67 5.11 30.93 -11.17
N GLU A 68 5.56 30.82 -9.92
CA GLU A 68 5.63 31.94 -8.97
C GLU A 68 6.51 33.09 -9.47
N ARG A 69 7.61 32.80 -10.16
CA ARG A 69 8.47 33.81 -10.79
C ARG A 69 7.73 34.54 -11.91
N LEU A 70 7.04 33.81 -12.79
CA LEU A 70 6.20 34.41 -13.83
C LEU A 70 5.08 35.27 -13.22
N GLN A 71 4.46 34.80 -12.12
CA GLN A 71 3.47 35.57 -11.39
C GLN A 71 4.04 36.88 -10.86
N ALA A 72 5.26 36.86 -10.30
CA ALA A 72 5.94 38.07 -9.82
C ALA A 72 6.21 39.05 -10.96
N ASP A 73 6.64 38.58 -12.13
CA ASP A 73 6.84 39.42 -13.31
C ASP A 73 5.53 40.07 -13.80
N PHE A 74 4.41 39.33 -13.80
CA PHE A 74 3.10 39.90 -14.13
C PHE A 74 2.66 40.96 -13.13
N ARG A 75 2.95 40.78 -11.83
CA ARG A 75 2.68 41.80 -10.80
C ARG A 75 3.47 43.08 -11.06
N GLN A 76 4.75 42.96 -11.40
CA GLN A 76 5.59 44.13 -11.71
C GLN A 76 5.08 44.91 -12.94
N LYS A 77 4.49 44.21 -13.90
CA LYS A 77 3.89 44.81 -15.11
C LYS A 77 2.47 45.35 -14.91
N GLY A 78 1.85 45.12 -13.75
CA GLY A 78 0.46 45.52 -13.48
C GLY A 78 -0.59 44.67 -14.22
N ASP A 79 -0.25 43.45 -14.63
CA ASP A 79 -1.15 42.56 -15.38
C ASP A 79 -1.96 41.67 -14.43
N LEU A 80 -3.06 42.21 -13.90
CA LEU A 80 -3.90 41.50 -12.93
C LEU A 80 -4.45 40.17 -13.46
N GLN A 81 -4.83 40.12 -14.74
CA GLN A 81 -5.43 38.91 -15.31
C GLN A 81 -4.44 37.75 -15.28
N ASN A 82 -3.22 37.95 -15.77
CA ASN A 82 -2.20 36.90 -15.77
C ASN A 82 -1.71 36.53 -14.35
N VAL A 83 -1.75 37.46 -13.39
CA VAL A 83 -1.47 37.16 -11.97
C VAL A 83 -2.50 36.17 -11.38
N LEU A 84 -3.78 36.35 -11.69
CA LEU A 84 -4.85 35.47 -11.20
C LEU A 84 -4.76 34.08 -11.84
N LYS A 85 -4.51 34.02 -13.15
CA LYS A 85 -4.33 32.74 -13.85
C LYS A 85 -3.11 31.96 -13.34
N ALA A 86 -1.97 32.64 -13.15
CA ALA A 86 -0.78 32.02 -12.56
C ALA A 86 -1.02 31.54 -11.12
N LYS A 87 -1.86 32.25 -10.35
CA LYS A 87 -2.27 31.80 -9.01
C LYS A 87 -3.06 30.50 -9.08
N ALA A 88 -4.03 30.39 -9.99
CA ALA A 88 -4.81 29.17 -10.19
C ALA A 88 -3.93 27.99 -10.63
N GLU A 89 -2.95 28.24 -11.50
CA GLU A 89 -1.95 27.25 -11.91
C GLU A 89 -1.13 26.72 -10.72
N ILE A 90 -0.66 27.61 -9.84
CA ILE A 90 0.09 27.24 -8.62
C ILE A 90 -0.76 26.36 -7.70
N GLU A 91 -2.02 26.72 -7.48
CA GLU A 91 -2.92 25.95 -6.63
C GLU A 91 -3.18 24.55 -7.22
N LEU A 92 -3.40 24.45 -8.54
CA LEU A 92 -3.54 23.15 -9.21
C LEU A 92 -2.28 22.29 -9.09
N ALA A 93 -1.10 22.89 -9.29
CA ALA A 93 0.17 22.18 -9.18
C ALA A 93 0.41 21.67 -7.75
N ARG A 94 0.13 22.49 -6.73
CA ARG A 94 0.34 22.12 -5.32
C ARG A 94 -0.66 21.11 -4.79
N THR A 95 -1.93 21.26 -5.15
CA THR A 95 -3.01 20.45 -4.54
C THR A 95 -3.33 19.19 -5.32
N LYS A 96 -3.15 19.21 -6.65
CA LYS A 96 -3.55 18.11 -7.52
C LYS A 96 -2.39 17.50 -8.29
N ASN A 97 -1.17 18.03 -8.19
CA ASN A 97 -0.05 17.64 -9.05
C ASN A 97 -0.46 17.68 -10.53
N GLN A 98 -1.10 18.77 -10.94
CA GLN A 98 -1.59 18.98 -12.30
C GLN A 98 -1.22 20.37 -12.81
N ALA A 99 -0.94 20.47 -14.11
CA ALA A 99 -0.91 21.75 -14.80
C ALA A 99 -2.32 22.13 -15.25
N GLY A 100 -2.63 23.41 -15.23
CA GLY A 100 -3.85 23.94 -15.81
C GLY A 100 -3.81 23.92 -17.34
N THR A 101 -4.91 24.36 -17.95
CA THR A 101 -5.04 24.44 -19.42
C THR A 101 -5.10 25.87 -19.94
N GLU A 102 -5.23 26.87 -19.05
CA GLU A 102 -5.38 28.26 -19.46
C GLU A 102 -4.13 28.79 -20.15
N GLU A 103 -4.32 29.59 -21.21
CA GLU A 103 -3.22 30.27 -21.89
C GLU A 103 -2.71 31.44 -21.03
N ILE A 104 -1.44 31.34 -20.66
CA ILE A 104 -0.70 32.32 -19.86
C ILE A 104 0.68 32.49 -20.53
N PRO A 105 1.12 33.72 -20.83
CA PRO A 105 2.41 33.95 -21.47
C PRO A 105 3.58 33.28 -20.72
N GLY A 106 4.40 32.50 -21.42
CA GLY A 106 5.57 31.81 -20.84
C GLY A 106 5.28 30.47 -20.13
N ILE A 107 4.05 30.22 -19.67
CA ILE A 107 3.71 28.96 -18.97
C ILE A 107 3.66 27.76 -19.92
N ALA A 108 3.30 27.95 -21.19
CA ALA A 108 3.28 26.87 -22.17
C ALA A 108 4.62 26.12 -22.27
N GLN A 109 5.74 26.85 -22.18
CA GLN A 109 7.08 26.25 -22.17
C GLN A 109 7.33 25.43 -20.89
N LEU A 110 6.94 25.96 -19.73
CA LEU A 110 7.05 25.24 -18.45
C LEU A 110 6.21 23.96 -18.45
N ARG A 111 4.98 24.01 -18.97
CA ARG A 111 4.11 22.83 -19.12
C ARG A 111 4.71 21.80 -20.06
N GLY A 112 5.34 22.23 -21.16
CA GLY A 112 6.07 21.33 -22.06
C GLY A 112 7.18 20.56 -21.34
N VAL A 113 8.01 21.27 -20.55
CA VAL A 113 9.08 20.65 -19.74
C VAL A 113 8.51 19.71 -18.67
N LEU A 114 7.43 20.11 -17.99
CA LEU A 114 6.74 19.29 -17.00
C LEU A 114 6.24 17.98 -17.61
N THR A 115 5.50 18.04 -18.72
CA THR A 115 4.95 16.87 -19.42
C THR A 115 6.05 15.93 -19.91
N GLU A 116 7.12 16.48 -20.51
CA GLU A 116 8.26 15.67 -20.97
C GLU A 116 8.94 14.96 -19.78
N THR A 117 9.14 15.66 -18.66
CA THR A 117 9.80 15.10 -17.48
C THR A 117 8.92 14.06 -16.79
N LEU A 118 7.60 14.28 -16.68
CA LEU A 118 6.65 13.30 -16.18
C LEU A 118 6.66 12.02 -17.01
N SER A 119 6.63 12.15 -18.35
CA SER A 119 6.72 11.01 -19.25
C SER A 119 8.01 10.21 -19.05
N LYS A 120 9.15 10.88 -18.80
CA LYS A 120 10.42 10.20 -18.45
C LYS A 120 10.36 9.49 -17.11
N ILE A 121 9.79 10.12 -16.07
CA ILE A 121 9.62 9.50 -14.74
C ILE A 121 8.76 8.23 -14.86
N ASP A 122 7.67 8.30 -15.62
CA ASP A 122 6.70 7.21 -15.78
C ASP A 122 7.29 6.05 -16.58
N SER A 123 8.02 6.35 -17.66
CA SER A 123 8.77 5.37 -18.43
C SER A 123 9.84 4.67 -17.57
N ASN A 124 10.59 5.45 -16.76
CA ASN A 124 11.58 4.90 -15.83
C ASN A 124 10.94 4.03 -14.74
N HIS A 125 9.79 4.42 -14.19
CA HIS A 125 9.03 3.61 -13.25
C HIS A 125 8.59 2.29 -13.89
N ALA A 126 7.99 2.33 -15.07
CA ALA A 126 7.55 1.14 -15.80
C ALA A 126 8.73 0.20 -16.13
N ALA A 127 9.88 0.74 -16.53
CA ALA A 127 11.09 -0.03 -16.78
C ALA A 127 11.62 -0.70 -15.51
N ARG A 128 11.70 0.03 -14.39
CA ARG A 128 12.11 -0.50 -13.07
C ARG A 128 11.18 -1.62 -12.60
N MET A 129 9.87 -1.44 -12.72
CA MET A 129 8.87 -2.45 -12.36
C MET A 129 8.95 -3.69 -13.24
N THR A 130 9.14 -3.52 -14.55
CA THR A 130 9.33 -4.63 -15.50
C THR A 130 10.58 -5.43 -15.15
N ALA A 131 11.69 -4.76 -14.89
CA ALA A 131 12.94 -5.41 -14.49
C ALA A 131 12.80 -6.17 -13.15
N LEU A 132 12.14 -5.58 -12.16
CA LEU A 132 11.86 -6.22 -10.88
C LEU A 132 10.99 -7.47 -11.05
N ASN A 133 9.89 -7.37 -11.80
CA ASN A 133 8.99 -8.49 -12.07
C ASN A 133 9.73 -9.63 -12.80
N GLN A 134 10.55 -9.30 -13.80
CA GLN A 134 11.33 -10.29 -14.55
C GLN A 134 12.34 -11.01 -13.65
N ALA A 135 13.10 -10.27 -12.84
CA ALA A 135 14.05 -10.85 -11.89
C ALA A 135 13.37 -11.77 -10.87
N TYR A 136 12.20 -11.37 -10.35
CA TYR A 136 11.42 -12.20 -9.43
C TYR A 136 10.91 -13.49 -10.11
N ILE A 137 10.39 -13.39 -11.32
CA ILE A 137 9.93 -14.54 -12.12
C ILE A 137 11.08 -15.53 -12.36
N GLU A 138 12.26 -15.04 -12.75
CA GLU A 138 13.44 -15.88 -13.00
C GLU A 138 13.84 -16.67 -11.74
N LYS A 139 13.91 -16.00 -10.58
CA LYS A 139 14.22 -16.66 -9.31
C LYS A 139 13.15 -17.65 -8.87
N MET A 140 11.87 -17.29 -8.99
CA MET A 140 10.78 -18.23 -8.71
C MET A 140 10.82 -19.45 -9.65
N ALA A 141 11.17 -19.26 -10.92
CA ALA A 141 11.29 -20.37 -11.87
C ALA A 141 12.47 -21.32 -11.53
N GLU A 142 13.60 -20.79 -11.04
CA GLU A 142 14.72 -21.59 -10.51
C GLU A 142 14.24 -22.48 -9.34
N HIS A 143 13.48 -21.91 -8.39
CA HIS A 143 12.90 -22.65 -7.26
C HIS A 143 11.90 -23.72 -7.71
N MET A 144 11.00 -23.37 -8.64
CA MET A 144 10.04 -24.30 -9.21
C MET A 144 10.73 -25.52 -9.84
N ALA A 145 11.81 -25.29 -10.59
CA ALA A 145 12.60 -26.36 -11.20
C ALA A 145 13.32 -27.23 -10.16
N ALA A 146 13.80 -26.63 -9.06
CA ALA A 146 14.39 -27.37 -7.95
C ALA A 146 13.37 -28.27 -7.24
N LEU A 147 12.19 -27.73 -6.91
CA LEU A 147 11.09 -28.48 -6.28
C LEU A 147 10.58 -29.61 -7.17
N THR A 148 10.45 -29.36 -8.48
CA THR A 148 10.06 -30.39 -9.46
C THR A 148 11.06 -31.53 -9.50
N ARG A 149 12.38 -31.24 -9.50
CA ARG A 149 13.43 -32.28 -9.44
C ARG A 149 13.42 -33.05 -8.13
N ALA A 150 13.05 -32.41 -7.03
CA ALA A 150 12.89 -33.04 -5.72
C ALA A 150 11.60 -33.88 -5.61
N GLY A 151 10.69 -33.83 -6.59
CA GLY A 151 9.40 -34.50 -6.56
C GLY A 151 8.31 -33.77 -5.77
N ASP A 152 8.57 -32.54 -5.31
CA ASP A 152 7.61 -31.71 -4.57
C ASP A 152 6.73 -30.90 -5.55
N LEU A 153 5.78 -31.61 -6.17
CA LEU A 153 4.94 -31.04 -7.23
C LEU A 153 3.91 -30.04 -6.71
N GLU A 154 3.46 -30.16 -5.46
CA GLU A 154 2.45 -29.26 -4.88
C GLU A 154 3.02 -27.84 -4.72
N HIS A 155 4.19 -27.71 -4.12
CA HIS A 155 4.85 -26.40 -3.97
C HIS A 155 5.29 -25.83 -5.32
N ALA A 156 5.73 -26.69 -6.26
CA ALA A 156 6.05 -26.25 -7.62
C ALA A 156 4.83 -25.63 -8.35
N LEU A 157 3.63 -26.23 -8.20
CA LEU A 157 2.39 -25.69 -8.76
C LEU A 157 1.96 -24.36 -8.12
N ALA A 158 2.18 -24.20 -6.81
CA ALA A 158 1.94 -22.93 -6.13
C ALA A 158 2.83 -21.81 -6.70
N ILE A 159 4.11 -22.11 -6.92
CA ILE A 159 5.05 -21.16 -7.55
C ILE A 159 4.64 -20.85 -9.00
N ASP A 160 4.26 -21.84 -9.80
CA ASP A 160 3.79 -21.63 -11.18
C ASP A 160 2.58 -20.68 -11.23
N LYS A 161 1.62 -20.86 -10.31
CA LYS A 161 0.46 -19.97 -10.19
C LYS A 161 0.88 -18.52 -9.87
N GLU A 162 1.85 -18.34 -8.98
CA GLU A 162 2.37 -17.00 -8.66
C GLU A 162 3.09 -16.38 -9.87
N ILE A 163 3.95 -17.12 -10.57
CA ILE A 163 4.62 -16.67 -11.80
C ILE A 163 3.59 -16.25 -12.85
N LYS A 164 2.55 -17.06 -13.08
CA LYS A 164 1.46 -16.74 -14.02
C LYS A 164 0.72 -15.47 -13.62
N SER A 165 0.49 -15.27 -12.31
CA SER A 165 -0.13 -14.04 -11.80
C SER A 165 0.72 -12.81 -12.14
N ILE A 166 2.03 -12.84 -11.89
CA ILE A 166 2.92 -11.70 -12.18
C ILE A 166 3.05 -11.48 -13.70
N LYS A 167 3.15 -12.53 -14.50
CA LYS A 167 3.15 -12.42 -15.97
C LYS A 167 1.85 -11.81 -16.50
N GLY A 168 0.71 -12.13 -15.90
CA GLY A 168 -0.57 -11.50 -16.24
C GLY A 168 -0.55 -9.99 -16.04
N LEU A 169 0.06 -9.51 -14.94
CA LEU A 169 0.24 -8.08 -14.67
C LEU A 169 1.19 -7.39 -15.66
N MET A 170 2.14 -8.12 -16.25
CA MET A 170 3.05 -7.58 -17.28
C MET A 170 2.42 -7.56 -18.67
N ALA A 171 1.49 -8.47 -18.95
CA ALA A 171 0.87 -8.64 -20.26
C ALA A 171 -0.28 -7.67 -20.51
N GLU A 172 -0.83 -7.03 -19.47
CA GLU A 172 -1.79 -5.96 -19.62
C GLU A 172 -1.08 -4.76 -20.27
N PRO A 173 -1.31 -4.47 -21.56
CA PRO A 173 -0.68 -3.33 -22.19
C PRO A 173 -1.15 -2.08 -21.44
N ALA A 174 -0.27 -1.09 -21.30
CA ALA A 174 -0.60 0.26 -20.82
C ALA A 174 -1.53 0.99 -21.81
N ALA A 175 -2.68 0.39 -22.11
CA ALA A 175 -3.68 0.85 -23.07
C ALA A 175 -4.56 1.93 -22.43
N SER A 176 -3.95 3.00 -21.90
CA SER A 176 -4.68 4.21 -21.51
C SER A 176 -3.74 5.38 -21.21
N SER A 177 -3.01 5.89 -22.19
CA SER A 177 -2.36 7.21 -22.08
C SER A 177 -1.94 7.85 -23.41
N ALA A 178 -2.38 7.32 -24.55
CA ALA A 178 -2.20 7.99 -25.85
C ALA A 178 -3.38 8.93 -26.13
N SER A 179 -3.30 10.18 -25.66
CA SER A 179 -4.13 11.27 -26.17
C SER A 179 -3.26 12.36 -26.78
N GLY A 180 -3.26 12.41 -28.11
CA GLY A 180 -3.14 13.62 -28.92
C GLY A 180 -1.77 14.28 -29.01
N GLU A 181 -0.98 13.91 -30.00
CA GLU A 181 0.12 14.73 -30.51
C GLU A 181 -0.43 16.00 -31.20
N SER A 182 0.15 17.15 -30.89
CA SER A 182 0.21 18.30 -31.80
C SER A 182 1.66 18.82 -31.84
N PRO A 183 2.18 19.20 -33.02
CA PRO A 183 3.59 19.55 -33.18
C PRO A 183 3.81 21.00 -32.75
N MET A 184 4.63 21.22 -31.72
CA MET A 184 5.21 22.54 -31.44
C MET A 184 6.70 22.55 -31.77
N SER A 185 7.09 23.61 -32.47
CA SER A 185 8.44 23.92 -32.97
C SER A 185 9.48 24.08 -31.84
N PRO A 186 10.77 23.88 -32.13
CA PRO A 186 11.82 23.90 -31.12
C PRO A 186 12.15 25.34 -30.70
N GLY A 187 11.78 25.70 -29.47
CA GLY A 187 12.27 26.87 -28.76
C GLY A 187 13.53 26.56 -27.94
N VAL A 188 14.41 27.56 -27.86
CA VAL A 188 15.75 27.59 -27.24
C VAL A 188 15.86 26.85 -25.89
N PRO A 189 16.96 26.10 -25.64
CA PRO A 189 17.18 25.41 -24.36
C PRO A 189 17.38 26.42 -23.22
N VAL A 190 16.55 26.32 -22.19
CA VAL A 190 16.76 26.98 -20.89
C VAL A 190 17.65 26.07 -20.06
N ASP A 191 18.84 26.55 -19.74
CA ASP A 191 19.83 25.86 -18.91
C ASP A 191 19.44 25.93 -17.43
N LEU A 192 19.06 24.79 -16.85
CA LEU A 192 18.71 24.63 -15.43
C LEU A 192 19.90 24.23 -14.55
N SER A 193 21.14 24.26 -15.07
CA SER A 193 22.30 23.70 -14.36
C SER A 193 23.02 24.62 -13.36
N ASN A 194 22.57 25.86 -13.14
CA ASN A 194 23.14 26.77 -12.14
C ASN A 194 22.13 27.15 -11.04
N PRO A 195 22.12 26.46 -9.88
CA PRO A 195 21.46 26.99 -8.68
C PRO A 195 22.34 28.10 -8.06
N PRO A 196 21.76 29.24 -7.64
CA PRO A 196 22.52 30.23 -6.87
C PRO A 196 22.85 29.64 -5.50
N THR A 197 24.15 29.56 -5.22
CA THR A 197 24.72 29.33 -3.90
C THR A 197 24.45 30.54 -3.01
N GLY A 198 23.32 30.49 -2.31
CA GLY A 198 23.02 31.37 -1.19
C GLY A 198 22.00 30.69 -0.28
N PRO A 199 22.12 30.78 1.06
CA PRO A 199 21.11 30.24 1.95
C PRO A 199 19.86 31.10 1.82
N VAL A 200 18.88 30.62 1.05
CA VAL A 200 17.53 31.16 1.08
C VAL A 200 16.80 30.41 2.20
N THR A 201 16.80 30.99 3.39
CA THR A 201 15.78 30.68 4.40
C THR A 201 14.45 31.17 3.87
N VAL A 202 13.72 30.29 3.18
CA VAL A 202 12.31 30.46 2.92
C VAL A 202 11.58 30.07 4.20
N SER A 203 11.14 31.06 4.95
CA SER A 203 10.08 30.85 5.94
C SER A 203 8.83 30.45 5.17
N ILE A 204 8.54 29.14 5.16
CA ILE A 204 7.28 28.60 4.66
C ILE A 204 6.19 29.15 5.56
N VAL A 205 5.29 29.96 4.98
CA VAL A 205 4.10 30.46 5.66
C VAL A 205 3.01 29.40 5.52
N ASP A 206 2.61 28.86 6.67
CA ASP A 206 1.55 27.88 6.93
C ASP A 206 0.15 28.32 6.45
N SER A 207 -0.22 28.13 5.18
CA SER A 207 -1.60 28.49 4.76
C SER A 207 -2.49 27.36 4.24
N TYR A 208 -1.99 26.12 4.12
CA TYR A 208 -2.87 24.93 3.95
C TYR A 208 -2.51 23.75 4.86
N ALA A 209 -1.49 23.90 5.72
CA ALA A 209 -1.00 22.84 6.61
C ALA A 209 -1.92 22.51 7.80
N ASN A 210 -3.06 23.19 7.96
CA ASN A 210 -3.83 23.15 9.20
C ASN A 210 -5.25 22.59 9.10
N GLU A 211 -5.74 22.22 7.90
CA GLU A 211 -7.05 21.59 7.79
C GLU A 211 -6.91 20.09 7.48
N SER A 212 -6.82 19.31 8.55
CA SER A 212 -6.95 17.84 8.51
C SER A 212 -8.14 17.44 7.60
N PRO A 213 -7.93 16.53 6.62
CA PRO A 213 -9.03 16.03 5.77
C PRO A 213 -10.06 15.23 6.56
N PHE A 214 -9.77 14.92 7.83
CA PHE A 214 -10.61 14.14 8.72
C PHE A 214 -11.63 14.98 9.49
N ARG A 215 -12.49 15.67 8.73
CA ARG A 215 -13.71 16.31 9.23
C ARG A 215 -14.93 15.51 8.79
N ASP A 216 -16.07 15.78 9.40
CA ASP A 216 -17.36 15.28 8.91
C ASP A 216 -17.54 15.68 7.44
N GLY A 217 -17.63 14.69 6.56
CA GLY A 217 -17.78 14.95 5.13
C GLY A 217 -17.29 13.82 4.23
N THR A 218 -17.43 14.04 2.93
CA THR A 218 -17.07 13.09 1.88
C THR A 218 -15.81 13.54 1.17
N ILE A 219 -14.82 12.67 1.11
CA ILE A 219 -13.65 12.77 0.25
C ILE A 219 -14.09 12.30 -1.14
N ALA A 220 -14.24 13.25 -2.05
CA ALA A 220 -14.73 13.06 -3.41
C ALA A 220 -13.60 13.14 -4.46
N GLN A 221 -12.34 13.10 -4.05
CA GLN A 221 -11.20 13.00 -4.96
C GLN A 221 -10.09 12.21 -4.30
N ASP A 222 -9.12 11.74 -5.08
CA ASP A 222 -7.94 11.11 -4.51
C ASP A 222 -7.19 12.12 -3.63
N VAL A 223 -6.78 11.68 -2.45
CA VAL A 223 -6.09 12.50 -1.46
C VAL A 223 -4.95 11.69 -0.85
N THR A 224 -3.78 12.31 -0.74
CA THR A 224 -2.67 11.81 0.06
C THR A 224 -2.61 12.61 1.35
N VAL A 225 -2.64 11.92 2.48
CA VAL A 225 -2.52 12.51 3.81
C VAL A 225 -1.05 12.54 4.18
N PRO A 226 -0.49 13.73 4.45
CA PRO A 226 0.93 13.86 4.75
C PRO A 226 1.25 13.24 6.11
N VAL A 227 2.53 12.87 6.28
CA VAL A 227 3.06 12.42 7.56
C VAL A 227 2.69 13.38 8.68
N GLY A 228 2.20 12.81 9.79
CA GLY A 228 1.82 13.58 10.96
C GLY A 228 0.76 12.89 11.78
N LYS A 229 0.35 13.57 12.86
CA LYS A 229 -0.68 13.10 13.76
C LYS A 229 -2.00 13.79 13.44
N HIS A 230 -3.01 13.02 13.08
CA HIS A 230 -4.30 13.52 12.63
C HIS A 230 -5.42 12.94 13.49
N ARG A 231 -6.20 13.83 14.11
CA ARG A 231 -7.39 13.42 14.85
C ARG A 231 -8.61 13.46 13.95
N ILE A 232 -9.36 12.36 13.90
CA ILE A 232 -10.59 12.27 13.13
C ILE A 232 -11.73 12.86 13.96
N LYS A 233 -12.31 13.95 13.47
CA LYS A 233 -13.47 14.59 14.11
C LYS A 233 -14.74 14.11 13.41
N GLY A 234 -15.35 13.08 13.97
CA GLY A 234 -16.60 12.50 13.48
C GLY A 234 -16.40 11.39 12.44
N ARG A 235 -17.19 11.41 11.37
CA ARG A 235 -17.17 10.41 10.29
C ARG A 235 -16.62 11.02 9.00
N THR A 236 -15.50 10.49 8.53
CA THR A 236 -14.95 10.80 7.21
C THR A 236 -15.36 9.71 6.22
N ILE A 237 -16.02 10.11 5.13
CA ILE A 237 -16.51 9.20 4.08
C ILE A 237 -15.52 9.20 2.91
N ILE A 238 -15.10 8.01 2.45
CA ILE A 238 -14.23 7.85 1.28
C ILE A 238 -15.09 7.38 0.10
N GLY A 239 -15.16 8.24 -0.92
CA GLY A 239 -15.95 8.05 -2.14
C GLY A 239 -17.45 8.21 -1.93
N GLU A 240 -18.20 8.20 -3.02
CA GLU A 240 -19.64 8.45 -2.99
C GLU A 240 -20.40 7.51 -3.93
N ARG A 241 -21.27 6.67 -3.35
CA ARG A 241 -22.18 5.83 -4.15
C ARG A 241 -23.45 6.58 -4.54
N SER A 242 -23.95 7.45 -3.66
CA SER A 242 -25.23 8.16 -3.83
C SER A 242 -25.12 9.34 -4.79
N VAL A 243 -24.80 9.06 -6.05
CA VAL A 243 -24.76 10.06 -7.12
C VAL A 243 -26.10 10.17 -7.84
N PRO A 244 -26.44 11.32 -8.46
CA PRO A 244 -27.66 11.49 -9.25
C PRO A 244 -27.87 10.39 -10.29
N LYS A 245 -29.15 10.07 -10.57
CA LYS A 245 -29.52 9.04 -11.55
C LYS A 245 -28.81 9.30 -12.89
N GLY A 246 -28.06 8.30 -13.38
CA GLY A 246 -27.30 8.37 -14.63
C GLY A 246 -25.80 8.68 -14.45
N GLN A 247 -25.36 9.01 -13.23
CA GLN A 247 -23.93 9.15 -12.91
C GLN A 247 -23.37 7.86 -12.33
N LYS A 248 -22.07 7.63 -12.54
CA LYS A 248 -21.36 6.48 -11.97
C LYS A 248 -20.89 6.82 -10.55
N PRO A 249 -20.89 5.85 -9.61
CA PRO A 249 -20.29 6.03 -8.29
C PRO A 249 -18.87 6.58 -8.39
N GLN A 250 -18.54 7.54 -7.52
CA GLN A 250 -17.22 8.15 -7.50
C GLN A 250 -16.30 7.34 -6.60
N ARG A 251 -15.44 6.53 -7.22
CA ARG A 251 -14.39 5.78 -6.54
C ARG A 251 -13.18 6.68 -6.35
N VAL A 252 -12.69 6.75 -5.12
CA VAL A 252 -11.48 7.53 -4.79
C VAL A 252 -10.55 6.71 -3.90
N THR A 253 -9.30 7.12 -3.85
CA THR A 253 -8.27 6.55 -2.99
C THR A 253 -7.83 7.60 -1.97
N LEU A 254 -7.97 7.27 -0.69
CA LEU A 254 -7.29 7.99 0.39
C LEU A 254 -6.00 7.24 0.72
N SER A 255 -4.85 7.88 0.52
CA SER A 255 -3.54 7.30 0.81
C SER A 255 -2.95 7.95 2.04
N LEU A 256 -2.44 7.16 2.99
CA LEU A 256 -1.71 7.65 4.15
C LEU A 256 -0.21 7.45 3.94
N GLU A 257 0.57 8.52 4.08
CA GLU A 257 2.03 8.42 4.04
C GLU A 257 2.58 7.67 5.25
N SER A 258 3.76 7.07 5.09
CA SER A 258 4.43 6.33 6.17
C SER A 258 4.82 7.25 7.34
N GLY A 259 4.51 6.84 8.56
CA GLY A 259 4.63 7.66 9.77
C GLY A 259 3.35 8.44 10.12
N THR A 260 2.30 8.36 9.29
CA THR A 260 0.99 8.95 9.63
C THR A 260 0.36 8.24 10.82
N THR A 261 -0.16 9.01 11.78
CA THR A 261 -0.96 8.50 12.90
C THR A 261 -2.37 9.06 12.82
N LEU A 262 -3.38 8.19 12.79
CA LEU A 262 -4.79 8.55 12.88
C LEU A 262 -5.33 8.22 14.26
N GLU A 263 -6.02 9.17 14.90
CA GLU A 263 -6.58 9.00 16.24
C GLU A 263 -8.08 9.24 16.29
N GLY A 264 -8.80 8.27 16.87
CA GLY A 264 -10.23 8.35 17.13
C GLY A 264 -11.09 8.35 15.88
N GLY A 265 -12.38 8.64 16.07
CA GLY A 265 -13.35 8.87 14.99
C GLY A 265 -13.64 7.65 14.12
N GLU A 266 -14.28 7.92 12.98
CA GLU A 266 -14.74 6.89 12.06
C GLU A 266 -14.31 7.21 10.62
N ILE A 267 -13.78 6.21 9.93
CA ILE A 267 -13.58 6.25 8.48
C ILE A 267 -14.55 5.28 7.84
N PHE A 268 -15.39 5.79 6.94
CA PHE A 268 -16.40 5.03 6.23
C PHE A 268 -16.07 4.99 4.73
N ILE A 269 -15.57 3.86 4.23
CA ILE A 269 -15.27 3.63 2.82
C ILE A 269 -16.56 3.21 2.13
N ASP A 270 -17.32 4.15 1.57
CA ASP A 270 -18.56 3.81 0.87
C ASP A 270 -18.26 3.08 -0.44
N VAL A 271 -17.32 3.63 -1.21
CA VAL A 271 -16.80 3.05 -2.44
C VAL A 271 -15.41 3.62 -2.71
N GLY A 272 -14.45 2.77 -3.11
CA GLY A 272 -13.06 3.20 -3.30
C GLY A 272 -12.14 2.50 -2.34
N GLN A 273 -11.06 3.17 -1.95
CA GLN A 273 -9.96 2.54 -1.23
C GLN A 273 -9.35 3.46 -0.17
N LEU A 274 -9.03 2.91 1.00
CA LEU A 274 -8.08 3.48 1.93
C LEU A 274 -6.79 2.65 1.86
N SER A 275 -5.68 3.29 1.50
CA SER A 275 -4.36 2.69 1.42
C SER A 275 -3.44 3.28 2.47
N ALA A 276 -2.73 2.45 3.22
CA ALA A 276 -1.82 2.87 4.28
C ALA A 276 -0.59 1.98 4.32
N SER A 277 0.60 2.59 4.38
CA SER A 277 1.87 1.89 4.54
C SER A 277 2.65 2.50 5.68
N GLY A 278 2.98 1.73 6.73
CA GLY A 278 3.69 2.26 7.90
C GLY A 278 2.90 3.31 8.69
N ALA A 279 1.57 3.22 8.70
CA ALA A 279 0.69 4.12 9.46
C ALA A 279 0.27 3.50 10.80
N ARG A 280 -0.13 4.36 11.75
CA ARG A 280 -0.70 3.96 13.04
C ARG A 280 -2.17 4.39 13.12
N PHE A 281 -3.03 3.49 13.55
CA PHE A 281 -4.43 3.74 13.84
C PHE A 281 -4.66 3.53 15.34
N ASP A 282 -5.06 4.57 16.06
CA ASP A 282 -5.36 4.50 17.50
C ASP A 282 -6.84 4.84 17.72
N LYS A 283 -7.62 3.86 18.19
CA LYS A 283 -9.06 3.97 18.46
C LYS A 283 -9.87 4.45 17.25
N VAL A 284 -9.45 4.06 16.05
CA VAL A 284 -10.13 4.41 14.81
C VAL A 284 -11.14 3.33 14.47
N ARG A 285 -12.37 3.71 14.16
CA ARG A 285 -13.37 2.80 13.61
C ARG A 285 -13.30 2.82 12.09
N LEU A 286 -12.81 1.74 11.49
CA LEU A 286 -12.73 1.56 10.04
C LEU A 286 -13.95 0.78 9.56
N MET A 287 -14.71 1.38 8.66
CA MET A 287 -15.91 0.80 8.10
C MET A 287 -15.80 0.78 6.59
N ALA A 288 -16.25 -0.28 5.95
CA ALA A 288 -16.33 -0.35 4.49
C ALA A 288 -17.70 -0.86 4.06
N ASN A 289 -18.30 -0.22 3.07
CA ASN A 289 -19.54 -0.62 2.43
C ASN A 289 -19.23 -1.36 1.11
N LEU A 290 -20.27 -1.71 0.34
CA LEU A 290 -20.15 -2.42 -0.94
C LEU A 290 -19.16 -1.75 -1.91
N GLY A 291 -18.06 -2.46 -2.19
CA GLY A 291 -17.01 -2.02 -3.09
C GLY A 291 -15.96 -1.10 -2.46
N GLY A 292 -15.99 -0.95 -1.13
CA GLY A 292 -14.94 -0.35 -0.33
C GLY A 292 -13.83 -1.35 0.01
N GLU A 293 -12.58 -0.89 -0.04
CA GLU A 293 -11.40 -1.69 0.22
C GLU A 293 -10.43 -0.96 1.15
N PHE A 294 -9.82 -1.73 2.05
CA PHE A 294 -8.71 -1.27 2.88
C PHE A 294 -7.46 -2.08 2.56
N LEU A 295 -6.36 -1.38 2.26
CA LEU A 295 -5.04 -1.95 2.05
C LEU A 295 -4.07 -1.39 3.10
N GLY A 296 -3.68 -2.21 4.07
CA GLY A 296 -2.71 -1.86 5.09
C GLY A 296 -1.44 -2.68 4.95
N SER A 297 -0.27 -2.03 4.87
CA SER A 297 1.03 -2.69 4.95
C SER A 297 1.88 -2.10 6.08
N SER A 298 2.53 -2.97 6.86
CA SER A 298 3.43 -2.56 7.95
C SER A 298 2.81 -1.54 8.94
N CYS A 299 1.49 -1.63 9.16
CA CYS A 299 0.74 -0.68 9.99
C CYS A 299 0.56 -1.19 11.43
N LEU A 300 0.32 -0.27 12.36
CA LEU A 300 -0.07 -0.56 13.74
C LEU A 300 -1.54 -0.20 13.95
N PHE A 301 -2.31 -1.10 14.57
CA PHE A 301 -3.70 -0.87 14.94
C PHE A 301 -3.85 -1.08 16.43
N ASP A 302 -4.18 -0.02 17.14
CA ASP A 302 -4.38 0.00 18.58
C ASP A 302 -5.84 0.29 18.89
N GLU A 303 -6.54 -0.66 19.52
CA GLU A 303 -7.95 -0.52 19.91
C GLU A 303 -8.86 -0.03 18.76
N SER A 304 -8.51 -0.38 17.52
CA SER A 304 -9.21 0.04 16.30
C SER A 304 -10.10 -1.08 15.77
N THR A 305 -11.28 -0.77 15.23
CA THR A 305 -12.20 -1.79 14.69
C THR A 305 -12.21 -1.78 13.16
N VAL A 306 -12.45 -2.94 12.54
CA VAL A 306 -12.76 -3.05 11.10
C VAL A 306 -14.13 -3.70 10.94
N GLU A 307 -15.05 -3.07 10.22
CA GLU A 307 -16.45 -3.50 10.16
C GLU A 307 -17.01 -3.37 8.74
N LYS A 308 -17.86 -4.33 8.35
CA LYS A 308 -18.77 -4.12 7.22
C LYS A 308 -19.84 -3.12 7.64
N ALA A 309 -20.13 -2.16 6.77
CA ALA A 309 -21.17 -1.19 6.99
C ALA A 309 -22.20 -1.13 5.84
N GLY A 310 -23.39 -0.61 6.11
CA GLY A 310 -24.50 -0.52 5.14
C GLY A 310 -25.23 -1.85 4.90
N GLY A 311 -26.48 -1.77 4.45
CA GLY A 311 -27.39 -2.92 4.28
C GLY A 311 -27.29 -3.68 2.95
N TRP A 312 -26.30 -3.35 2.11
CA TRP A 312 -26.10 -4.02 0.81
C TRP A 312 -25.06 -5.13 0.94
N PHE A 313 -25.41 -6.31 0.43
CA PHE A 313 -24.61 -7.52 0.48
C PHE A 313 -24.51 -8.16 -0.91
N SER A 314 -23.30 -8.28 -1.44
CA SER A 314 -23.04 -9.02 -2.69
C SER A 314 -21.58 -9.48 -2.72
N GLY A 315 -21.36 -10.80 -2.61
CA GLY A 315 -20.02 -11.36 -2.43
C GLY A 315 -19.27 -10.68 -1.27
N TYR A 316 -17.95 -10.50 -1.40
CA TYR A 316 -17.16 -9.75 -0.41
C TYR A 316 -17.41 -8.25 -0.54
N SER A 317 -18.47 -7.78 0.12
CA SER A 317 -18.90 -6.40 0.00
C SER A 317 -17.86 -5.40 0.51
N SER A 318 -17.17 -5.74 1.61
CA SER A 318 -15.97 -5.03 2.07
C SER A 318 -14.75 -5.92 1.94
N LYS A 319 -13.60 -5.35 1.60
CA LYS A 319 -12.34 -6.08 1.42
C LYS A 319 -11.25 -5.50 2.31
N TRP A 320 -10.61 -6.36 3.10
CA TRP A 320 -9.59 -5.98 4.06
C TRP A 320 -8.33 -6.77 3.79
N THR A 321 -7.29 -6.08 3.32
CA THR A 321 -5.98 -6.66 3.10
C THR A 321 -5.00 -6.07 4.11
N LEU A 322 -4.44 -6.93 4.95
CA LEU A 322 -3.41 -6.57 5.92
C LEU A 322 -2.15 -7.37 5.61
N TYR A 323 -1.03 -6.68 5.46
CA TYR A 323 0.26 -7.29 5.22
C TYR A 323 1.28 -6.77 6.22
N ASN A 324 1.96 -7.66 6.92
CA ASN A 324 3.01 -7.27 7.86
C ASN A 324 2.53 -6.33 9.00
N CYS A 325 1.24 -6.34 9.37
CA CYS A 325 0.68 -5.41 10.34
C CYS A 325 0.69 -5.97 11.77
N VAL A 326 0.61 -5.09 12.77
CA VAL A 326 0.39 -5.47 14.17
C VAL A 326 -0.93 -4.90 14.62
N VAL A 327 -1.78 -5.74 15.21
CA VAL A 327 -3.10 -5.35 15.68
C VAL A 327 -3.30 -5.75 17.12
N ARG A 328 -3.76 -4.82 17.95
CA ARG A 328 -3.94 -5.02 19.38
C ARG A 328 -5.37 -4.72 19.83
N LYS A 329 -5.90 -5.56 20.72
CA LYS A 329 -7.18 -5.43 21.43
C LYS A 329 -8.45 -5.46 20.59
N SER A 330 -8.43 -5.03 19.33
CA SER A 330 -9.64 -4.99 18.54
C SER A 330 -9.41 -5.37 17.10
N ILE A 331 -10.22 -6.32 16.61
CA ILE A 331 -10.74 -6.32 15.24
C ILE A 331 -12.15 -6.94 15.23
N ALA A 332 -13.08 -6.14 14.70
CA ALA A 332 -14.46 -6.44 14.27
C ALA A 332 -15.60 -6.41 15.31
N GLY A 333 -16.46 -5.40 15.16
CA GLY A 333 -17.73 -5.25 15.89
C GLY A 333 -18.90 -6.07 15.32
N GLY A 334 -18.65 -7.08 14.48
CA GLY A 334 -19.71 -7.87 13.83
C GLY A 334 -19.23 -9.19 13.22
N GLU A 335 -20.17 -9.97 12.68
CA GLU A 335 -19.90 -11.30 12.11
C GLU A 335 -19.12 -11.26 10.79
N PHE A 336 -18.16 -12.17 10.62
CA PHE A 336 -17.45 -12.37 9.36
C PHE A 336 -18.19 -13.37 8.48
N ASN A 337 -19.12 -12.88 7.67
CA ASN A 337 -19.80 -13.71 6.68
C ASN A 337 -19.35 -13.38 5.24
N ARG A 338 -19.55 -14.35 4.34
CA ARG A 338 -19.13 -14.29 2.93
C ARG A 338 -19.68 -13.06 2.20
N SER A 339 -20.91 -12.67 2.52
CA SER A 339 -21.61 -11.58 1.84
C SER A 339 -21.22 -10.20 2.38
N ALA A 340 -20.50 -10.14 3.50
CA ALA A 340 -20.12 -8.92 4.20
C ALA A 340 -18.63 -8.60 4.04
N VAL A 341 -17.74 -9.54 4.34
CA VAL A 341 -16.33 -9.27 4.60
C VAL A 341 -15.43 -10.28 3.86
N GLY A 342 -14.53 -9.77 3.03
CA GLY A 342 -13.38 -10.49 2.49
C GLY A 342 -12.11 -10.12 3.24
N LEU A 343 -11.36 -11.13 3.69
CA LEU A 343 -10.15 -11.01 4.51
C LEU A 343 -8.94 -11.61 3.79
N LYS A 344 -7.85 -10.84 3.75
CA LYS A 344 -6.53 -11.29 3.34
C LYS A 344 -5.50 -10.76 4.32
N TRP A 345 -5.12 -11.58 5.29
CA TRP A 345 -4.13 -11.22 6.29
C TRP A 345 -2.90 -12.08 6.12
N SER A 346 -1.74 -11.46 6.00
CA SER A 346 -0.48 -12.18 5.85
C SER A 346 0.62 -11.54 6.67
N TYR A 347 1.43 -12.36 7.35
CA TYR A 347 2.53 -11.89 8.19
C TYR A 347 2.07 -10.89 9.26
N CYS A 348 0.86 -11.03 9.78
CA CYS A 348 0.34 -10.11 10.79
C CYS A 348 0.54 -10.67 12.20
N THR A 349 0.73 -9.79 13.18
CA THR A 349 0.72 -10.15 14.60
C THR A 349 -0.54 -9.58 15.25
N PHE A 350 -1.33 -10.44 15.87
CA PHE A 350 -2.53 -10.07 16.63
C PHE A 350 -2.25 -10.29 18.12
N VAL A 351 -2.52 -9.27 18.93
CA VAL A 351 -2.23 -9.27 20.37
C VAL A 351 -3.50 -8.92 21.15
N ASP A 352 -3.90 -9.78 22.08
CA ASP A 352 -5.06 -9.56 22.95
C ASP A 352 -6.36 -9.31 22.16
N VAL A 353 -6.52 -9.95 21.00
CA VAL A 353 -7.70 -9.74 20.12
C VAL A 353 -8.74 -10.81 20.39
N ALA A 354 -9.98 -10.39 20.66
CA ALA A 354 -11.16 -11.26 20.65
C ALA A 354 -11.81 -11.24 19.26
N PHE A 355 -11.62 -12.30 18.47
CA PHE A 355 -12.17 -12.38 17.12
C PHE A 355 -13.64 -12.78 17.13
N PRO A 356 -14.47 -12.20 16.24
CA PRO A 356 -15.83 -12.68 16.02
C PRO A 356 -15.84 -14.00 15.26
N PRO A 357 -16.92 -14.78 15.38
CA PRO A 357 -17.09 -15.99 14.60
C PRO A 357 -17.19 -15.68 13.10
N VAL A 358 -16.76 -16.65 12.31
CA VAL A 358 -16.93 -16.64 10.85
C VAL A 358 -18.17 -17.43 10.49
N THR A 359 -19.11 -16.80 9.81
CA THR A 359 -20.32 -17.47 9.30
C THR A 359 -20.07 -17.98 7.89
N TYR A 360 -20.28 -19.28 7.70
CA TYR A 360 -20.26 -19.94 6.40
C TYR A 360 -21.69 -20.15 5.90
N SER A 361 -21.93 -19.92 4.60
CA SER A 361 -23.28 -20.03 4.02
C SER A 361 -23.62 -21.46 3.59
N GLU A 362 -22.63 -22.21 3.14
CA GLU A 362 -22.80 -23.53 2.55
C GLU A 362 -21.84 -24.54 3.22
N ASP A 363 -20.73 -24.85 2.55
CA ASP A 363 -19.71 -25.78 3.02
C ASP A 363 -18.53 -25.00 3.59
N SER A 364 -18.39 -25.01 4.91
CA SER A 364 -17.32 -24.32 5.64
C SER A 364 -15.91 -24.73 5.18
N GLY A 365 -15.70 -25.99 4.83
CA GLY A 365 -14.38 -26.49 4.40
C GLY A 365 -13.99 -25.91 3.03
N LYS A 366 -14.95 -25.84 2.10
CA LYS A 366 -14.74 -25.23 0.78
C LYS A 366 -14.64 -23.70 0.88
N GLU A 367 -15.55 -23.06 1.60
CA GLU A 367 -15.58 -21.60 1.73
C GLU A 367 -14.30 -21.09 2.42
N ALA A 368 -13.83 -21.75 3.48
CA ALA A 368 -12.60 -21.35 4.17
C ALA A 368 -11.32 -21.42 3.31
N GLN A 369 -11.40 -21.98 2.10
CA GLN A 369 -10.31 -22.00 1.12
C GLN A 369 -10.49 -20.96 -0.01
N GLU A 370 -11.55 -20.14 0.03
CA GLU A 370 -11.74 -19.09 -0.97
C GLU A 370 -10.63 -18.02 -0.87
N PRO A 371 -10.24 -17.37 -1.99
CA PRO A 371 -9.11 -16.43 -2.00
C PRO A 371 -9.24 -15.19 -1.12
N TRP A 372 -10.46 -14.83 -0.71
CA TRP A 372 -10.74 -13.71 0.20
C TRP A 372 -11.08 -14.21 1.60
N ARG A 373 -10.63 -15.41 1.95
CA ARG A 373 -10.74 -15.97 3.30
C ARG A 373 -9.39 -16.54 3.72
N THR A 374 -8.37 -15.68 3.68
CA THR A 374 -6.97 -16.10 3.78
C THR A 374 -6.31 -15.43 4.98
N ILE A 375 -5.82 -16.24 5.92
CA ILE A 375 -5.03 -15.79 7.08
C ILE A 375 -3.77 -16.65 7.14
N GLU A 376 -2.63 -16.10 6.74
CA GLU A 376 -1.42 -16.91 6.49
C GLU A 376 -0.17 -16.33 7.14
N ASN A 377 0.65 -17.21 7.72
CA ASN A 377 1.91 -16.83 8.36
C ASN A 377 1.71 -15.75 9.45
N CYS A 378 0.58 -15.78 10.14
CA CYS A 378 0.25 -14.82 11.20
C CYS A 378 0.61 -15.38 12.58
N ARG A 379 0.77 -14.47 13.55
CA ARG A 379 1.02 -14.80 14.95
C ARG A 379 -0.10 -14.25 15.82
N PHE A 380 -0.64 -15.07 16.71
CA PHE A 380 -1.71 -14.72 17.64
C PHE A 380 -1.18 -14.85 19.06
N ILE A 381 -1.29 -13.79 19.86
CA ILE A 381 -0.76 -13.71 21.22
C ILE A 381 -1.89 -13.29 22.15
N ASP A 382 -2.21 -14.13 23.13
CA ASP A 382 -3.29 -13.88 24.10
C ASP A 382 -4.67 -13.61 23.44
N CYS A 383 -4.92 -14.19 22.27
CA CYS A 383 -6.16 -13.97 21.52
C CYS A 383 -7.28 -14.97 21.90
N SER A 384 -8.53 -14.53 21.79
CA SER A 384 -9.69 -15.43 21.75
C SER A 384 -10.06 -15.71 20.30
N VAL A 385 -9.81 -16.93 19.83
CA VAL A 385 -9.92 -17.31 18.41
C VAL A 385 -11.03 -18.36 18.22
N PRO A 386 -12.16 -18.03 17.59
CA PRO A 386 -13.23 -18.99 17.34
C PRO A 386 -12.80 -20.07 16.34
N ARG A 387 -13.37 -21.28 16.48
CA ARG A 387 -13.02 -22.46 15.65
C ARG A 387 -13.27 -22.20 14.17
N SER A 388 -14.32 -21.46 13.85
CA SER A 388 -14.68 -21.01 12.52
C SER A 388 -13.57 -20.19 11.86
N LEU A 389 -12.90 -19.28 12.59
CA LEU A 389 -11.75 -18.52 12.06
C LEU A 389 -10.54 -19.42 11.77
N LEU A 390 -10.30 -20.44 12.62
CA LEU A 390 -9.16 -21.36 12.45
C LEU A 390 -9.16 -22.05 11.08
N LEU A 391 -10.33 -22.32 10.51
CA LEU A 391 -10.46 -22.94 9.18
C LEU A 391 -9.78 -22.14 8.06
N MET A 392 -9.62 -20.83 8.25
CA MET A 392 -8.98 -19.91 7.30
C MET A 392 -7.47 -19.73 7.54
N THR A 393 -6.94 -20.31 8.61
CA THR A 393 -5.54 -20.11 9.03
C THR A 393 -4.60 -21.09 8.35
N ARG A 394 -3.44 -20.62 7.87
CA ARG A 394 -2.35 -21.46 7.34
C ARG A 394 -1.02 -20.99 7.92
N ASN A 395 -0.22 -21.93 8.41
CA ASN A 395 1.11 -21.62 8.97
C ASN A 395 1.06 -20.53 10.05
N CYS A 396 0.00 -20.52 10.86
CA CYS A 396 -0.17 -19.54 11.92
C CYS A 396 0.27 -20.10 13.26
N VAL A 397 0.89 -19.25 14.08
CA VAL A 397 1.31 -19.59 15.44
C VAL A 397 0.37 -18.95 16.46
N PHE A 398 -0.01 -19.72 17.46
CA PHE A 398 -0.87 -19.32 18.55
C PHE A 398 -0.13 -19.43 19.88
N GLU A 399 -0.15 -18.36 20.66
CA GLU A 399 0.53 -18.23 21.94
C GLU A 399 -0.49 -17.80 22.98
N ASN A 400 -0.68 -18.62 24.02
CA ASN A 400 -1.64 -18.36 25.10
C ASN A 400 -3.07 -18.03 24.63
N CYS A 401 -3.47 -18.54 23.46
CA CYS A 401 -4.79 -18.27 22.90
C CYS A 401 -5.86 -19.18 23.51
N THR A 402 -7.10 -18.70 23.57
CA THR A 402 -8.27 -19.48 23.94
C THR A 402 -9.15 -19.76 22.73
N PHE A 403 -9.75 -20.95 22.68
CA PHE A 403 -10.61 -21.37 21.57
C PHE A 403 -12.04 -21.63 22.09
N PRO A 404 -12.92 -20.62 22.11
CA PRO A 404 -14.28 -20.78 22.64
C PRO A 404 -15.03 -21.91 21.90
N GLU A 405 -15.83 -22.68 22.63
CA GLU A 405 -16.58 -23.81 22.07
C GLU A 405 -17.77 -23.40 21.20
N ARG A 406 -18.30 -22.19 21.46
CA ARG A 406 -19.57 -21.70 20.95
C ARG A 406 -19.37 -21.02 19.59
N ASP A 407 -19.57 -21.79 18.53
CA ASP A 407 -19.60 -21.35 17.13
C ASP A 407 -20.85 -21.90 16.42
N ASP A 408 -21.96 -21.97 17.17
CA ASP A 408 -23.18 -22.74 16.86
C ASP A 408 -23.92 -22.26 15.58
N SER A 409 -23.47 -21.18 14.94
CA SER A 409 -24.16 -20.55 13.81
C SER A 409 -23.76 -21.06 12.43
N SER A 410 -22.62 -21.78 12.30
CA SER A 410 -22.15 -22.23 10.99
C SER A 410 -22.56 -23.68 10.69
N PRO A 411 -23.09 -23.97 9.49
CA PRO A 411 -23.34 -25.33 9.06
C PRO A 411 -22.02 -26.12 9.06
N LEU A 412 -22.03 -27.30 9.70
CA LEU A 412 -20.90 -28.21 9.66
C LEU A 412 -20.70 -28.66 8.21
N GLY A 413 -19.63 -28.19 7.57
CA GLY A 413 -19.32 -28.51 6.17
C GLY A 413 -19.12 -30.01 5.93
N THR A 414 -19.44 -30.45 4.72
CA THR A 414 -19.22 -31.83 4.26
C THR A 414 -17.81 -32.08 3.73
N THR A 415 -17.09 -31.01 3.40
CA THR A 415 -15.68 -31.05 2.99
C THR A 415 -14.81 -31.09 4.24
N GLY A 416 -14.16 -32.23 4.49
CA GLY A 416 -13.19 -32.35 5.57
C GLY A 416 -11.90 -31.60 5.21
N ILE A 417 -11.53 -30.62 6.03
CA ILE A 417 -10.23 -29.95 5.93
C ILE A 417 -9.40 -30.26 7.17
N SER A 418 -8.08 -30.41 6.98
CA SER A 418 -7.12 -30.58 8.06
C SER A 418 -6.42 -29.25 8.29
N VAL A 419 -6.43 -28.77 9.53
CA VAL A 419 -5.81 -27.50 9.92
C VAL A 419 -4.77 -27.78 10.99
N THR A 420 -3.50 -27.48 10.70
CA THR A 420 -2.43 -27.55 11.68
C THR A 420 -2.34 -26.24 12.45
N LEU A 421 -2.56 -26.30 13.76
CA LEU A 421 -2.39 -25.21 14.70
C LEU A 421 -0.99 -25.27 15.28
N TYR A 422 -0.17 -24.26 14.99
CA TYR A 422 1.18 -24.22 15.51
C TYR A 422 1.23 -23.46 16.84
N HIS A 423 2.04 -23.93 17.79
CA HIS A 423 2.23 -23.26 19.07
C HIS A 423 3.68 -22.79 19.23
N SER A 424 3.90 -21.74 20.02
CA SER A 424 5.24 -21.36 20.50
C SER A 424 5.34 -21.74 21.97
N GLY A 425 6.12 -22.77 22.30
CA GLY A 425 6.34 -23.20 23.69
C GLY A 425 5.34 -24.26 24.18
N SER A 426 4.62 -23.99 25.27
CA SER A 426 3.72 -24.97 25.90
C SER A 426 2.49 -25.29 25.06
N SER A 427 2.11 -26.57 25.00
CA SER A 427 0.89 -27.01 24.32
C SER A 427 -0.35 -26.33 24.92
N PHE A 428 -1.26 -25.87 24.07
CA PHE A 428 -2.56 -25.35 24.48
C PHE A 428 -3.68 -26.37 24.18
N PRO A 429 -4.84 -26.29 24.87
CA PRO A 429 -5.98 -27.14 24.57
C PRO A 429 -6.60 -26.72 23.22
N ALA A 430 -6.13 -27.33 22.14
CA ALA A 430 -6.70 -27.16 20.82
C ALA A 430 -8.05 -27.89 20.70
N PRO A 431 -9.02 -27.37 19.92
CA PRO A 431 -10.19 -28.14 19.53
C PRO A 431 -9.76 -29.40 18.77
N ALA A 432 -10.42 -30.54 18.97
CA ALA A 432 -10.03 -31.79 18.29
C ALA A 432 -10.57 -31.88 16.84
N SER A 433 -11.78 -31.38 16.59
CA SER A 433 -12.44 -31.50 15.30
C SER A 433 -13.43 -30.35 15.01
N TYR A 434 -13.82 -30.25 13.74
CA TYR A 434 -14.88 -29.36 13.27
C TYR A 434 -15.65 -30.04 12.13
N GLY A 435 -16.87 -30.51 12.41
CA GLY A 435 -17.64 -31.28 11.42
C GLY A 435 -16.87 -32.53 10.97
N LYS A 436 -16.58 -32.63 9.67
CA LYS A 436 -15.69 -33.67 9.10
C LYS A 436 -14.21 -33.29 9.05
N GLY A 437 -13.86 -32.06 9.43
CA GLY A 437 -12.49 -31.57 9.51
C GLY A 437 -11.83 -31.92 10.84
N THR A 438 -10.50 -31.83 10.87
CA THR A 438 -9.68 -32.12 12.04
C THR A 438 -8.70 -30.97 12.29
N PHE A 439 -8.40 -30.73 13.56
CA PHE A 439 -7.30 -29.85 13.94
C PHE A 439 -6.17 -30.71 14.50
N THR A 440 -4.96 -30.44 14.05
CA THR A 440 -3.74 -31.04 14.60
C THR A 440 -2.91 -29.95 15.24
N VAL A 441 -2.07 -30.31 16.21
CA VAL A 441 -1.18 -29.37 16.89
C VAL A 441 0.26 -29.72 16.55
N ALA A 442 1.07 -28.71 16.22
CA ALA A 442 2.49 -28.87 15.89
C ALA A 442 3.34 -27.74 16.49
N ASP A 443 4.65 -27.97 16.59
CA ASP A 443 5.59 -26.94 17.06
C ASP A 443 5.81 -25.87 15.97
N GLY A 444 5.57 -24.60 16.32
CA GLY A 444 5.76 -23.46 15.44
C GLY A 444 7.21 -23.16 15.08
N SER A 445 8.19 -23.72 15.81
CA SER A 445 9.61 -23.60 15.50
C SER A 445 9.97 -24.17 14.10
N LEU A 446 9.12 -25.06 13.59
CA LEU A 446 9.22 -25.69 12.27
C LEU A 446 8.89 -24.73 11.11
N LEU A 447 8.17 -23.64 11.37
CA LEU A 447 7.76 -22.71 10.33
C LEU A 447 8.92 -21.78 9.95
N LYS A 448 9.16 -21.66 8.64
CA LYS A 448 10.16 -20.78 8.03
C LYS A 448 9.53 -20.03 6.85
N PRO A 449 9.55 -18.69 6.84
CA PRO A 449 10.01 -17.79 7.90
C PRO A 449 9.13 -17.89 9.15
N ALA A 450 9.58 -17.28 10.25
CA ALA A 450 8.80 -17.23 11.48
C ALA A 450 7.48 -16.44 11.25
N PRO A 451 6.31 -16.99 11.61
CA PRO A 451 5.04 -16.29 11.48
C PRO A 451 4.94 -15.01 12.32
N GLY A 452 4.20 -14.04 11.82
CA GLY A 452 3.98 -12.74 12.45
C GLY A 452 4.60 -11.58 11.67
N SER A 453 4.37 -10.37 12.19
CA SER A 453 4.90 -9.13 11.63
C SER A 453 6.38 -8.96 11.96
N THR A 454 7.12 -8.41 11.00
CA THR A 454 8.50 -7.95 11.13
C THR A 454 8.61 -6.48 11.54
N VAL A 455 7.49 -5.76 11.62
CA VAL A 455 7.44 -4.38 12.11
C VAL A 455 8.03 -4.33 13.51
N LYS A 456 8.88 -3.33 13.74
CA LYS A 456 9.44 -3.05 15.07
C LYS A 456 8.46 -2.17 15.84
N TYR A 457 8.00 -2.67 16.99
CA TYR A 457 6.98 -2.00 17.79
C TYR A 457 7.19 -2.22 19.29
N LYS A 458 6.78 -1.23 20.09
CA LYS A 458 6.67 -1.33 21.54
C LYS A 458 5.20 -1.53 21.89
N SER A 459 4.93 -2.52 22.72
CA SER A 459 3.60 -2.73 23.32
C SER A 459 3.68 -2.51 24.82
N SER A 460 2.87 -1.58 25.33
CA SER A 460 2.58 -1.40 26.75
C SER A 460 1.13 -1.78 27.03
N PRO A 461 0.65 -1.92 28.28
CA PRO A 461 -0.77 -2.15 28.52
C PRO A 461 -1.71 -1.09 27.92
N SER A 462 -1.21 0.13 27.71
CA SER A 462 -1.99 1.29 27.26
C SER A 462 -1.72 1.75 25.83
N SER A 463 -0.62 1.34 25.19
CA SER A 463 -0.26 1.84 23.85
C SER A 463 0.53 0.84 22.99
N LEU A 464 0.28 0.87 21.68
CA LEU A 464 1.06 0.20 20.64
C LEU A 464 1.72 1.26 19.75
N GLU A 465 3.05 1.30 19.70
CA GLU A 465 3.82 2.32 18.98
C GLU A 465 4.95 1.71 18.15
N PHE A 466 5.38 2.40 17.09
CA PHE A 466 6.57 2.01 16.33
C PHE A 466 7.84 2.21 17.20
N GLU A 467 8.85 1.37 17.02
CA GLU A 467 10.12 1.43 17.76
C GLU A 467 11.10 2.51 17.30
#